data_AF-A0A9E3IHD3-F1
#
_entry.id   AF-A0A9E3IHD3-F1
#
_cell.length_a   1.000
_cell.length_b   1.000
_cell.length_c   1.000
_cell.angle_alpha   90.00
_cell.angle_beta   90.00
_cell.angle_gamma   90.00
#
_symmetry.space_group_name_H-M   'P 1'
#
loop_
_entity.id
_entity.type
_entity.pdbx_description
1 polymer ?
#
loop_
_entity_poly.entity_id
_entity_poly.type
_entity_poly.pdbx_seq_one_letter_code
_entity_poly.pdbx_strand_id
1 'polypeptide(L)' 'MRIYNVIGYGLIALYAAACMAVAPPAIGPWGGLGIAAAYFLVVWYMGGVYLSCVIHMGIAHRALDYKPWFIKAL' A
#
# COMPACT_ATOMS: atom_id res chain seq x y z
N MET A 1 -10.32 -18.57 -10.71
CA MET A 1 -9.35 -17.51 -10.36
C MET A 1 -8.11 -18.15 -9.75
N ARG A 2 -6.90 -17.60 -9.97
CA ARG A 2 -5.67 -18.14 -9.37
C ARG A 2 -5.68 -17.94 -7.85
N ILE A 3 -5.05 -18.84 -7.10
CA ILE A 3 -5.14 -18.86 -5.62
C ILE A 3 -4.64 -17.56 -4.98
N TYR A 4 -3.60 -16.94 -5.54
CA TYR A 4 -3.09 -15.66 -5.05
C TYR A 4 -4.09 -14.51 -5.21
N ASN A 5 -4.98 -14.56 -6.21
CA ASN A 5 -6.06 -13.57 -6.33
C ASN A 5 -7.11 -13.78 -5.25
N VAL A 6 -7.45 -15.04 -4.94
CA VAL A 6 -8.40 -15.37 -3.86
C VAL A 6 -7.85 -14.89 -2.52
N ILE A 7 -6.57 -15.16 -2.24
CA ILE A 7 -5.91 -14.70 -1.02
C ILE A 7 -5.86 -13.17 -0.98
N GLY A 8 -5.47 -12.52 -2.08
CA GLY A 8 -5.38 -11.06 -2.16
C GLY A 8 -6.71 -10.36 -1.90
N TYR A 9 -7.79 -10.79 -2.59
CA TYR A 9 -9.12 -10.24 -2.36
C TYR A 9 -9.66 -10.57 -0.96
N GLY A 10 -9.35 -11.76 -0.43
CA GLY A 10 -9.70 -12.15 0.93
C GLY A 10 -9.07 -11.23 1.97
N LEU A 11 -7.78 -10.90 1.82
CA LEU A 11 -7.07 -9.96 2.70
C LEU A 11 -7.66 -8.55 2.62
N ILE A 12 -8.03 -8.07 1.43
CA ILE A 12 -8.67 -6.76 1.26
C ILE A 12 -10.04 -6.72 1.97
N ALA A 13 -10.84 -7.78 1.82
CA ALA A 13 -12.14 -7.87 2.48
C ALA A 13 -12.02 -7.93 4.00
N LEU A 14 -11.08 -8.73 4.53
CA LEU A 14 -10.77 -8.80 5.97
C LEU A 14 -10.30 -7.45 6.52
N TYR A 15 -9.43 -6.76 5.79
CA TYR A 15 -8.97 -5.41 6.13
C TYR A 15 -10.14 -4.42 6.23
N ALA A 16 -10.99 -4.38 5.20
CA ALA A 16 -12.18 -3.53 5.18
C ALA A 16 -13.12 -3.82 6.35
N ALA A 17 -13.43 -5.10 6.59
CA ALA A 17 -14.28 -5.53 7.68
C ALA A 17 -13.70 -5.16 9.06
N ALA A 18 -12.39 -5.37 9.26
CA ALA A 18 -11.71 -5.00 10.49
C ALA A 18 -11.79 -3.49 10.75
N CYS A 19 -11.49 -2.67 9.74
CA CYS A 19 -11.55 -1.21 9.85
C CYS A 19 -12.97 -0.69 10.15
N MET A 20 -14.00 -1.31 9.57
CA MET A 20 -15.39 -0.98 9.88
C MET A 20 -15.77 -1.40 11.31
N ALA A 21 -15.33 -2.59 11.75
CA ALA A 21 -15.68 -3.13 13.06
C ALA A 21 -15.03 -2.37 14.23
N VAL A 22 -13.83 -1.84 14.03
CA VAL A 22 -13.09 -1.08 15.07
C VAL A 22 -13.19 0.44 14.90
N ALA A 23 -14.05 0.91 13.99
CA ALA A 23 -14.23 2.33 13.76
C ALA A 23 -14.77 3.04 15.02
N PRO A 24 -14.19 4.18 15.45
CA PRO A 24 -14.72 4.95 16.56
C PRO A 24 -16.18 5.35 16.31
N PRO A 25 -17.05 5.37 17.35
CA PRO A 25 -18.46 5.73 17.18
C PRO A 25 -18.70 7.09 16.51
N ALA A 26 -17.82 8.07 16.75
CA ALA A 26 -17.88 9.40 16.16
C ALA A 26 -17.66 9.41 14.63
N ILE A 27 -16.99 8.40 14.09
CA ILE A 27 -16.68 8.25 12.66
C ILE A 27 -17.67 7.27 12.00
N GLY A 28 -18.11 6.25 12.76
CA GLY A 28 -18.98 5.19 12.27
C GLY A 28 -18.28 4.24 11.29
N PRO A 29 -18.90 3.09 10.96
CA PRO A 29 -18.28 2.05 10.15
C PRO A 29 -17.95 2.53 8.73
N TRP A 30 -18.84 3.32 8.12
CA TRP A 30 -18.63 3.85 6.76
C TRP A 30 -17.51 4.90 6.71
N GLY A 31 -17.36 5.72 7.75
CA GLY A 31 -16.22 6.63 7.85
C GLY A 31 -14.91 5.87 8.05
N GLY A 32 -14.92 4.82 8.87
CA GLY A 32 -13.77 3.91 9.04
C GLY A 32 -13.36 3.26 7.72
N LEU A 33 -14.32 2.78 6.93
CA LEU A 33 -14.08 2.24 5.59
C LEU A 33 -13.48 3.26 4.64
N GLY A 34 -13.99 4.49 4.63
CA GLY A 34 -13.46 5.57 3.79
C GLY A 34 -12.00 5.89 4.10
N ILE A 35 -11.65 6.01 5.37
CA ILE A 35 -10.26 6.24 5.82
C ILE A 35 -9.37 5.05 5.44
N ALA A 36 -9.85 3.83 5.68
CA ALA A 36 -9.13 2.60 5.33
C ALA A 36 -8.86 2.52 3.82
N ALA A 37 -9.85 2.84 2.99
CA ALA A 37 -9.68 2.86 1.54
C ALA A 37 -8.62 3.89 1.10
N ALA A 38 -8.67 5.11 1.64
CA ALA A 38 -7.67 6.14 1.35
C ALA A 38 -6.26 5.69 1.75
N TYR A 39 -6.11 5.14 2.96
CA TYR A 39 -4.83 4.65 3.44
C TYR A 39 -4.30 3.49 2.58
N PHE A 40 -5.13 2.51 2.27
CA PHE A 40 -4.78 1.36 1.44
C PHE A 40 -4.30 1.80 0.06
N LEU A 41 -5.01 2.72 -0.60
CA LEU A 41 -4.64 3.22 -1.92
C LEU A 41 -3.29 3.95 -1.91
N VAL A 42 -3.04 4.78 -0.89
CA VAL A 42 -1.75 5.49 -0.76
C VAL A 42 -0.61 4.50 -0.56
N VAL A 43 -0.76 3.52 0.34
CA VAL A 43 0.29 2.53 0.60
C VAL A 43 0.53 1.63 -0.61
N TRP A 44 -0.55 1.15 -1.25
CA TRP A 44 -0.47 0.36 -2.47
C TRP A 44 0.26 1.11 -3.59
N TYR A 45 -0.07 2.39 -3.79
CA TYR A 45 0.60 3.23 -4.77
C TYR A 45 2.08 3.44 -4.43
N MET A 46 2.36 3.87 -3.19
CA MET A 46 3.73 4.20 -2.76
C MET A 46 4.65 2.98 -2.81
N GLY A 47 4.21 1.84 -2.26
CA GLY A 47 5.03 0.64 -2.16
C GLY A 47 5.01 -0.22 -3.43
N GLY A 48 3.85 -0.36 -4.07
CA GLY A 48 3.68 -1.25 -5.21
C GLY A 48 4.09 -0.62 -6.54
N VAL A 49 3.79 0.67 -6.74
CA VAL A 49 3.99 1.34 -8.03
C VAL A 49 5.19 2.29 -7.96
N TYR A 50 5.14 3.27 -7.07
CA TYR A 50 6.16 4.32 -7.03
C TYR A 50 7.54 3.76 -6.64
N LEU A 51 7.62 3.02 -5.53
CA LEU A 51 8.87 2.44 -5.06
C LEU A 51 9.46 1.45 -6.06
N SER A 52 8.61 0.66 -6.74
CA SER A 52 9.11 -0.29 -7.75
C SER A 52 9.73 0.43 -8.94
N CYS A 53 9.14 1.54 -9.41
CA CYS A 53 9.74 2.39 -10.45
C CYS A 53 11.07 3.00 -9.98
N VAL A 54 11.12 3.54 -8.77
CA VAL A 54 12.35 4.09 -8.17
C VAL A 54 13.44 3.02 -8.14
N ILE A 55 13.18 1.87 -7.52
CA ILE A 55 14.17 0.77 -7.42
C ILE A 55 14.58 0.27 -8.80
N HIS A 56 13.63 -0.01 -9.69
CA HIS A 56 13.93 -0.55 -11.01
C HIS A 56 14.76 0.43 -11.85
N MET A 57 14.30 1.68 -12.01
CA MET A 57 15.01 2.67 -12.82
C MET A 57 16.30 3.15 -12.19
N GLY A 58 16.31 3.43 -10.89
CA GLY A 58 17.49 3.99 -10.27
C GLY A 58 18.55 2.96 -9.88
N ILE A 59 18.18 1.74 -9.47
CA ILE A 59 19.17 0.71 -9.09
C ILE A 59 19.54 -0.15 -10.29
N ALA A 60 18.55 -0.77 -10.94
CA ALA A 60 18.83 -1.74 -12.01
C ALA A 60 19.38 -1.06 -13.27
N HIS A 61 18.84 0.11 -13.62
CA HIS A 61 19.24 0.84 -14.84
C HIS A 61 20.12 2.06 -14.57
N ARG A 62 20.39 2.42 -13.31
CA ARG A 62 21.19 3.60 -12.92
C ARG A 62 20.73 4.90 -13.59
N ALA A 63 19.43 5.02 -13.85
CA ALA A 63 18.84 6.16 -14.56
C ALA A 63 18.46 7.33 -13.65
N LEU A 64 18.61 7.17 -12.33
CA LEU A 64 18.28 8.18 -11.32
C LEU A 64 19.50 8.49 -10.45
N ASP A 65 19.81 9.78 -10.31
CA ASP A 65 20.83 10.25 -9.36
C ASP A 65 20.25 10.32 -7.96
N TYR A 66 20.62 9.36 -7.12
CA TYR A 66 20.19 9.34 -5.73
C TYR A 66 21.07 10.23 -4.85
N LYS A 67 20.43 10.92 -3.90
CA LYS A 67 21.15 11.57 -2.82
C LYS A 67 21.90 10.51 -1.99
N PRO A 68 23.08 10.83 -1.41
CA PRO A 68 23.88 9.86 -0.65
C PRO A 68 23.14 9.21 0.54
N TRP A 69 22.11 9.85 1.08
CA TRP A 69 21.30 9.32 2.18
C TRP A 69 20.10 8.47 1.74
N PHE A 70 19.78 8.45 0.45
CA PHE A 70 18.55 7.85 -0.08
C PHE A 70 18.70 6.33 -0.29
N ILE A 71 19.82 5.89 -0.86
CA ILE A 71 20.22 4.49 -0.85
C ILE A 71 21.23 4.33 0.29
N LYS A 72 20.86 3.60 1.34
CA LYS A 72 21.86 3.01 2.23
C LYS A 72 22.54 1.89 1.45
N ALA A 73 23.57 2.26 0.69
CA ALA A 73 24.47 1.28 0.10
C ALA A 73 25.05 0.47 1.25
N LEU A 74 25.01 -0.86 1.10
CA LEU A 74 25.77 -1.76 1.94
C LEU A 74 27.27 -1.47 1.75
#